data_AF-A0A7Y1U8X2-F1
#
_entry.id   AF-A0A7Y1U8X2-F1
#
_cell.length_a   1.000
_cell.length_b   1.000
_cell.length_c   1.000
_cell.angle_alpha   90.00
_cell.angle_beta   90.00
_cell.angle_gamma   90.00
#
_symmetry.space_group_name_H-M   'P 1'
#
loop_
_entity.id
_entity.type
_entity.pdbx_description
1 polymer ?
#
loop_
_entity_poly.entity_id
_entity_poly.type
_entity_poly.pdbx_seq_one_letter_code
_entity_poly.pdbx_strand_id
1 'polypeptide(L)'
;LYMDDDLFGPAVPALSPLRIQHNSLQGFDFGNGQDGLFALKGSPAVEGTALDDDIFGTLLLPGPGMPRSVDLWPIFHTGVPNFPPYQLATGKEGNPLAAGKPFINNFLPNGGDMLRLNMAVPPTDRQDPAFSSLGIVAAAVAGLTDPQYASTADLQFIPNMDGFPNGRRLEDDVTRIELQAVSGVALAAIGLWYDDYTAGDPNPVTQDLLNVLTYSTGVEENDTTFRSGFPYVQLPWEGTGKCGGAVTQAKSMSTPTSTVKGLGINVPAVSLVAAPNPFVSSTTFTYTVNTPGQVGIYVYDMQGRLVTTLVDQDMKAGRYQVEWIGEDRPEGIYLTQVVSNGKVVQSIKSVKTK
;
A
#
# COMPACT_ATOMS: atom_id res chain seq x y z
N LEU A 1 -15.53 13.93 -15.52
CA LEU A 1 -14.54 12.91 -15.08
C LEU A 1 -14.61 11.71 -16.02
N TYR A 2 -13.57 10.88 -16.14
CA TYR A 2 -13.53 9.76 -17.10
C TYR A 2 -14.63 8.68 -16.91
N MET A 3 -15.39 8.71 -15.81
CA MET A 3 -16.50 7.79 -15.50
C MET A 3 -17.88 8.34 -15.88
N ASP A 4 -17.94 9.56 -16.38
CA ASP A 4 -19.19 10.19 -16.81
C ASP A 4 -19.51 9.71 -18.24
N ASP A 5 -20.64 9.03 -18.41
CA ASP A 5 -21.05 8.45 -19.68
C ASP A 5 -21.39 9.52 -20.72
N ASP A 6 -21.72 10.75 -20.29
CA ASP A 6 -21.91 11.90 -21.19
C ASP A 6 -20.57 12.41 -21.78
N LEU A 7 -19.43 11.94 -21.24
CA LEU A 7 -18.09 12.35 -21.63
C LEU A 7 -17.25 11.17 -22.13
N PHE A 8 -16.43 10.59 -21.24
CA PHE A 8 -15.42 9.57 -21.58
C PHE A 8 -15.74 8.20 -20.96
N GLY A 9 -16.80 8.09 -20.15
CA GLY A 9 -17.27 6.84 -19.53
C GLY A 9 -17.36 5.65 -20.50
N PRO A 10 -17.89 5.81 -21.73
CA PRO A 10 -17.96 4.71 -22.69
C PRO A 10 -16.64 4.45 -23.43
N ALA A 11 -15.66 5.35 -23.36
CA ALA A 11 -14.43 5.25 -24.15
C ALA A 11 -13.44 4.20 -23.62
N VAL A 12 -13.55 3.81 -22.35
CA VAL A 12 -12.68 2.82 -21.70
C VAL A 12 -13.54 1.66 -21.17
N PRO A 13 -13.69 0.55 -21.93
CA PRO A 13 -14.54 -0.58 -21.52
C PRO A 13 -14.19 -1.16 -20.15
N ALA A 14 -12.92 -1.10 -19.75
CA ALA A 14 -12.47 -1.55 -18.43
C ALA A 14 -13.07 -0.74 -17.28
N LEU A 15 -13.59 0.47 -17.52
CA LEU A 15 -14.23 1.33 -16.53
C LEU A 15 -15.77 1.27 -16.62
N SER A 16 -16.34 0.37 -17.43
CA SER A 16 -17.80 0.24 -17.56
C SER A 16 -18.55 -0.09 -16.25
N PRO A 17 -17.94 -0.76 -15.23
CA PRO A 17 -18.62 -0.96 -13.95
C PRO A 17 -18.66 0.30 -13.06
N LEU A 18 -17.88 1.32 -13.41
CA LEU A 18 -17.73 2.54 -12.63
C LEU A 18 -18.66 3.62 -13.17
N ARG A 19 -19.65 4.01 -12.38
CA ARG A 19 -20.71 4.95 -12.80
C ARG A 19 -20.90 6.02 -11.75
N ILE A 20 -21.27 7.22 -12.17
CA ILE A 20 -21.61 8.34 -11.28
C ILE A 20 -23.13 8.38 -11.12
N GLN A 21 -23.65 8.78 -9.96
CA GLN A 21 -25.08 8.97 -9.76
C GLN A 21 -25.60 10.17 -10.56
N HIS A 22 -26.62 9.97 -11.39
CA HIS A 22 -27.33 11.02 -12.12
C HIS A 22 -28.73 11.30 -11.56
N ASN A 23 -29.25 10.44 -10.68
CA ASN A 23 -30.61 10.53 -10.17
C ASN A 23 -30.71 10.09 -8.70
N SER A 24 -29.71 10.46 -7.89
CA SER A 24 -29.73 10.13 -6.46
C SER A 24 -30.92 10.81 -5.76
N LEU A 25 -31.61 10.07 -4.89
CA LEU A 25 -32.89 10.45 -4.31
C LEU A 25 -33.93 10.95 -5.34
N GLN A 26 -33.84 10.46 -6.57
CA GLN A 26 -34.74 10.79 -7.68
C GLN A 26 -34.78 12.29 -8.02
N GLY A 27 -33.70 13.04 -7.75
CA GLY A 27 -33.68 14.48 -8.02
C GLY A 27 -32.31 15.15 -8.01
N PHE A 28 -31.23 14.47 -7.62
CA PHE A 28 -29.89 15.04 -7.58
C PHE A 28 -28.95 14.34 -8.57
N ASP A 29 -28.42 15.13 -9.50
CA ASP A 29 -27.49 14.69 -10.54
C ASP A 29 -26.07 15.13 -10.19
N PHE A 30 -25.16 14.16 -10.04
CA PHE A 30 -23.74 14.39 -9.73
C PHE A 30 -22.83 14.29 -10.96
N GLY A 31 -23.41 14.16 -12.16
CA GLY A 31 -22.72 14.21 -13.44
C GLY A 31 -21.98 15.53 -13.65
N ASN A 32 -20.98 15.53 -14.52
CA ASN A 32 -20.08 16.67 -14.68
C ASN A 32 -20.81 17.91 -15.24
N GLY A 33 -20.77 19.01 -14.50
CA GLY A 33 -21.43 20.27 -14.88
C GLY A 33 -22.89 20.37 -14.43
N GLN A 34 -23.38 19.38 -13.68
CA GLN A 34 -24.71 19.39 -13.06
C GLN A 34 -24.67 20.06 -11.68
N ASP A 35 -25.84 20.33 -11.10
CA ASP A 35 -25.94 21.10 -9.87
C ASP A 35 -25.70 20.28 -8.60
N GLY A 36 -25.80 18.95 -8.64
CA GLY A 36 -25.70 18.10 -7.45
C GLY A 36 -26.60 18.61 -6.32
N LEU A 37 -26.04 18.84 -5.14
CA LEU A 37 -26.77 19.37 -3.98
C LEU A 37 -26.92 20.91 -3.97
N PHE A 38 -26.47 21.64 -4.99
CA PHE A 38 -26.48 23.10 -4.98
C PHE A 38 -27.88 23.71 -4.78
N ALA A 39 -28.93 23.03 -5.25
CA ALA A 39 -30.31 23.45 -5.02
C ALA A 39 -30.72 23.56 -3.54
N LEU A 40 -29.97 22.92 -2.63
CA LEU A 40 -30.21 22.96 -1.19
C LEU A 40 -29.53 24.15 -0.49
N LYS A 41 -28.68 24.91 -1.20
CA LYS A 41 -27.94 26.03 -0.61
C LYS A 41 -28.89 27.06 -0.01
N GLY A 42 -28.65 27.42 1.26
CA GLY A 42 -29.47 28.39 2.00
C GLY A 42 -30.89 27.91 2.33
N SER A 43 -31.20 26.63 2.09
CA SER A 43 -32.46 26.03 2.51
C SER A 43 -32.41 25.59 3.98
N PRO A 44 -33.57 25.47 4.67
CA PRO A 44 -33.61 24.90 6.02
C PRO A 44 -33.09 23.46 6.11
N ALA A 45 -32.97 22.74 4.98
CA ALA A 45 -32.50 21.36 4.97
C ALA A 45 -31.01 21.23 5.31
N VAL A 46 -30.20 22.27 5.02
CA VAL A 46 -28.75 22.25 5.27
C VAL A 46 -28.36 22.89 6.60
N GLU A 47 -29.31 23.50 7.31
CA GLU A 47 -29.07 24.18 8.60
C GLU A 47 -28.44 23.22 9.61
N GLY A 48 -27.34 23.64 10.24
CA GLY A 48 -26.65 22.80 11.22
C GLY A 48 -25.76 21.70 10.63
N THR A 49 -25.58 21.66 9.30
CA THR A 49 -24.70 20.70 8.60
C THR A 49 -23.44 21.38 8.07
N ALA A 50 -22.52 20.60 7.51
CA ALA A 50 -21.33 21.12 6.83
C ALA A 50 -21.68 21.83 5.51
N LEU A 51 -22.89 21.64 4.99
CA LEU A 51 -23.37 22.37 3.80
C LEU A 51 -23.97 23.74 4.16
N ASP A 52 -24.01 24.09 5.46
CA ASP A 52 -24.44 25.38 5.96
C ASP A 52 -23.35 26.44 5.77
N ASP A 53 -23.69 27.53 5.06
CA ASP A 53 -22.78 28.65 4.82
C ASP A 53 -22.36 29.33 6.14
N ASP A 54 -23.20 29.29 7.18
CA ASP A 54 -22.88 29.90 8.49
C ASP A 54 -21.86 29.08 9.28
N ILE A 55 -21.67 27.79 8.94
CA ILE A 55 -20.77 26.88 9.67
C ILE A 55 -19.48 26.63 8.88
N PHE A 56 -19.58 26.32 7.59
CA PHE A 56 -18.43 25.94 6.74
C PHE A 56 -18.23 26.86 5.52
N GLY A 57 -18.99 27.97 5.46
CA GLY A 57 -18.91 28.90 4.34
C GLY A 57 -19.37 28.28 3.02
N THR A 58 -18.96 28.90 1.92
CA THR A 58 -19.40 28.50 0.58
C THR A 58 -18.58 27.37 -0.04
N LEU A 59 -17.67 26.74 0.73
CA LEU A 59 -16.67 25.81 0.21
C LEU A 59 -17.29 24.56 -0.45
N LEU A 60 -18.31 23.99 0.18
CA LEU A 60 -18.92 22.74 -0.26
C LEU A 60 -20.08 22.95 -1.24
N LEU A 61 -20.71 24.13 -1.22
CA LEU A 61 -21.70 24.59 -2.21
C LEU A 61 -21.28 25.93 -2.84
N PRO A 62 -20.19 25.94 -3.64
CA PRO A 62 -19.59 27.18 -4.16
C PRO A 62 -20.39 27.83 -5.29
N GLY A 63 -21.16 27.07 -6.05
CA GLY A 63 -21.93 27.55 -7.19
C GLY A 63 -22.63 26.41 -7.94
N PRO A 64 -23.52 26.74 -8.90
CA PRO A 64 -24.13 25.76 -9.79
C PRO A 64 -23.08 25.11 -10.70
N GLY A 65 -23.37 23.93 -11.23
CA GLY A 65 -22.46 23.17 -12.09
C GLY A 65 -21.22 22.60 -11.38
N MET A 66 -21.21 22.54 -10.04
CA MET A 66 -20.12 22.01 -9.23
C MET A 66 -20.59 20.83 -8.35
N PRO A 67 -21.03 19.71 -8.93
CA PRO A 67 -21.70 18.65 -8.16
C PRO A 67 -20.75 17.92 -7.22
N ARG A 68 -19.46 17.87 -7.58
CA ARG A 68 -18.44 17.08 -6.88
C ARG A 68 -17.70 17.87 -5.79
N SER A 69 -18.12 19.10 -5.51
CA SER A 69 -17.61 19.87 -4.38
C SER A 69 -18.05 19.29 -3.04
N VAL A 70 -19.17 18.55 -3.01
CA VAL A 70 -19.69 17.97 -1.77
C VAL A 70 -19.05 16.65 -1.40
N ASP A 71 -18.36 15.94 -2.31
CA ASP A 71 -17.78 14.62 -2.03
C ASP A 71 -16.27 14.54 -2.31
N LEU A 72 -15.83 14.82 -3.54
CA LEU A 72 -14.43 14.67 -3.96
C LEU A 72 -13.53 15.72 -3.33
N TRP A 73 -14.03 16.94 -3.20
CA TRP A 73 -13.29 18.03 -2.57
C TRP A 73 -13.00 17.73 -1.08
N PRO A 74 -13.99 17.42 -0.24
CA PRO A 74 -13.71 17.11 1.16
C PRO A 74 -12.90 15.82 1.33
N ILE A 75 -13.15 14.77 0.56
CA ILE A 75 -12.46 13.49 0.75
C ILE A 75 -10.97 13.55 0.40
N PHE A 76 -10.61 14.28 -0.68
CA PHE A 76 -9.23 14.32 -1.14
C PHE A 76 -8.48 15.61 -0.78
N HIS A 77 -9.15 16.77 -0.74
CA HIS A 77 -8.46 18.05 -0.65
C HIS A 77 -8.52 18.71 0.73
N THR A 78 -9.72 19.01 1.24
CA THR A 78 -9.86 19.82 2.48
C THR A 78 -9.92 18.97 3.74
N GLY A 79 -10.15 17.66 3.58
CA GLY A 79 -10.41 16.74 4.66
C GLY A 79 -11.88 16.74 5.06
N VAL A 80 -12.40 15.55 5.38
CA VAL A 80 -13.82 15.35 5.68
C VAL A 80 -14.06 15.55 7.17
N PRO A 81 -14.95 16.47 7.59
CA PRO A 81 -15.28 16.62 9.00
C PRO A 81 -16.10 15.43 9.48
N ASN A 82 -15.92 15.04 10.74
CA ASN A 82 -16.86 14.12 11.39
C ASN A 82 -18.13 14.86 11.82
N PHE A 83 -18.87 15.37 10.84
CA PHE A 83 -20.01 16.28 11.02
C PHE A 83 -21.06 15.97 9.94
N PRO A 84 -22.37 16.15 10.18
CA PRO A 84 -23.39 15.97 9.15
C PRO A 84 -23.07 16.82 7.91
N PRO A 85 -23.23 16.32 6.66
CA PRO A 85 -23.76 15.02 6.27
C PRO A 85 -22.70 13.89 6.21
N TYR A 86 -21.44 14.14 6.57
CA TYR A 86 -20.30 13.26 6.29
C TYR A 86 -20.14 12.04 7.20
N GLN A 87 -21.20 11.67 7.90
CA GLN A 87 -21.29 10.45 8.69
C GLN A 87 -21.97 9.35 7.86
N LEU A 88 -21.72 8.08 8.20
CA LEU A 88 -22.32 6.96 7.45
C LEU A 88 -23.85 6.98 7.55
N ALA A 89 -24.51 6.42 6.53
CA ALA A 89 -25.97 6.32 6.48
C ALA A 89 -26.60 5.58 7.68
N THR A 90 -25.82 4.75 8.38
CA THR A 90 -26.22 4.11 9.64
C THR A 90 -26.66 5.15 10.66
N GLY A 91 -27.92 5.06 11.11
CA GLY A 91 -28.52 5.98 12.08
C GLY A 91 -29.19 7.22 11.49
N LYS A 92 -29.16 7.41 10.17
CA LYS A 92 -29.75 8.58 9.50
C LYS A 92 -31.24 8.48 9.16
N GLU A 93 -31.84 7.30 9.36
CA GLU A 93 -33.27 7.05 9.10
C GLU A 93 -33.72 7.46 7.68
N GLY A 94 -32.82 7.34 6.69
CA GLY A 94 -33.10 7.71 5.29
C GLY A 94 -32.90 9.18 4.93
N ASN A 95 -32.47 10.04 5.88
CA ASN A 95 -32.12 11.44 5.60
C ASN A 95 -30.59 11.61 5.49
N PRO A 96 -29.99 11.77 4.29
CA PRO A 96 -28.53 11.87 4.15
C PRO A 96 -27.91 13.07 4.85
N LEU A 97 -28.68 14.12 5.15
CA LEU A 97 -28.23 15.31 5.85
C LEU A 97 -28.23 15.16 7.38
N ALA A 98 -28.89 14.13 7.91
CA ALA A 98 -28.93 13.87 9.34
C ALA A 98 -27.58 13.41 9.89
N ALA A 99 -27.45 13.48 11.22
CA ALA A 99 -26.37 12.82 11.92
C ALA A 99 -26.47 11.30 11.75
N GLY A 100 -25.34 10.67 11.48
CA GLY A 100 -25.21 9.23 11.33
C GLY A 100 -24.00 8.73 12.08
N LYS A 101 -23.51 7.54 11.72
CA LYS A 101 -22.34 6.96 12.39
C LYS A 101 -21.04 7.71 12.03
N PRO A 102 -20.30 8.19 13.04
CA PRO A 102 -18.93 8.63 12.89
C PRO A 102 -17.99 7.54 12.39
N PHE A 103 -17.23 7.81 11.33
CA PHE A 103 -16.18 6.88 10.85
C PHE A 103 -14.93 7.57 10.29
N ILE A 104 -15.00 8.86 9.97
CA ILE A 104 -13.85 9.67 9.59
C ILE A 104 -13.41 10.45 10.82
N ASN A 105 -12.10 10.49 11.07
CA ASN A 105 -11.51 11.20 12.22
C ASN A 105 -10.43 12.15 11.70
N ASN A 106 -10.83 13.09 10.84
CA ASN A 106 -9.93 14.12 10.38
C ASN A 106 -9.96 15.33 11.32
N PHE A 107 -8.77 15.84 11.65
CA PHE A 107 -8.58 17.05 12.42
C PHE A 107 -8.38 18.22 11.44
N LEU A 108 -9.37 19.11 11.42
CA LEU A 108 -9.35 20.48 10.89
C LEU A 108 -9.54 20.65 9.37
N PRO A 109 -10.47 21.54 8.96
CA PRO A 109 -10.69 21.95 7.58
C PRO A 109 -9.72 23.08 7.22
N ASN A 110 -8.42 22.81 7.19
CA ASN A 110 -7.45 23.76 6.63
C ASN A 110 -6.88 23.13 5.37
N GLY A 111 -7.24 23.71 4.21
CA GLY A 111 -6.79 23.25 2.90
C GLY A 111 -5.29 22.96 2.90
N GLY A 112 -4.95 21.69 2.86
CA GLY A 112 -3.59 21.20 3.03
C GLY A 112 -3.48 19.83 2.38
N ASP A 113 -2.76 19.79 1.27
CA ASP A 113 -2.21 18.56 0.71
C ASP A 113 -1.02 18.14 1.58
N MET A 114 -1.29 17.46 2.68
CA MET A 114 -0.25 16.87 3.51
C MET A 114 -0.63 15.43 3.81
N LEU A 115 0.36 14.54 3.69
CA LEU A 115 0.31 13.17 4.22
C LEU A 115 -0.36 13.18 5.59
N ARG A 116 -1.63 12.77 5.63
CA ARG A 116 -2.42 12.73 6.86
C ARG A 116 -1.91 11.53 7.66
N LEU A 117 -1.22 11.79 8.77
CA LEU A 117 -0.93 10.76 9.75
C LEU A 117 -2.08 10.78 10.76
N ASN A 118 -3.12 9.99 10.50
CA ASN A 118 -4.19 9.83 11.48
C ASN A 118 -3.63 9.09 12.71
N MET A 119 -3.54 9.79 13.84
CA MET A 119 -3.11 9.19 15.12
C MET A 119 -4.29 8.86 16.05
N ALA A 120 -5.52 9.16 15.66
CA ALA A 120 -6.70 9.00 16.51
C ALA A 120 -7.43 7.67 16.32
N VAL A 121 -7.03 6.88 15.31
CA VAL A 121 -7.60 5.55 15.07
C VAL A 121 -6.49 4.51 15.22
N PRO A 122 -6.71 3.44 16.00
CA PRO A 122 -5.79 2.32 16.07
C PRO A 122 -5.54 1.74 14.67
N PRO A 123 -4.28 1.52 14.27
CA PRO A 123 -3.99 0.93 12.99
C PRO A 123 -4.52 -0.51 12.95
N THR A 124 -5.11 -0.88 11.81
CA THR A 124 -5.53 -2.26 11.59
C THR A 124 -4.30 -3.09 11.30
N ASP A 125 -4.04 -4.12 12.10
CA ASP A 125 -2.88 -4.99 11.89
C ASP A 125 -2.96 -5.61 10.48
N ARG A 126 -1.84 -5.60 9.75
CA ARG A 126 -1.74 -6.13 8.39
C ARG A 126 -1.96 -7.64 8.34
N GLN A 127 -1.82 -8.33 9.47
CA GLN A 127 -2.07 -9.76 9.61
C GLN A 127 -3.49 -10.05 10.10
N ASP A 128 -4.28 -9.02 10.45
CA ASP A 128 -5.66 -9.19 10.88
C ASP A 128 -6.52 -9.69 9.70
N PRO A 129 -7.38 -10.71 9.88
CA PRO A 129 -8.33 -11.14 8.86
C PRO A 129 -9.27 -10.04 8.35
N ALA A 130 -9.51 -8.99 9.15
CA ALA A 130 -10.32 -7.84 8.77
C ALA A 130 -9.53 -6.76 8.00
N PHE A 131 -8.22 -6.92 7.81
CA PHE A 131 -7.42 -6.00 7.00
C PHE A 131 -7.87 -6.02 5.53
N SER A 132 -7.97 -4.84 4.94
CA SER A 132 -8.28 -4.65 3.52
C SER A 132 -7.44 -3.53 2.93
N SER A 133 -6.92 -3.72 1.71
CA SER A 133 -6.24 -2.66 0.95
C SER A 133 -7.16 -1.52 0.50
N LEU A 134 -8.49 -1.65 0.68
CA LEU A 134 -9.46 -0.63 0.29
C LEU A 134 -9.63 0.50 1.32
N GLY A 135 -8.84 0.49 2.39
CA GLY A 135 -8.78 1.59 3.36
C GLY A 135 -10.15 2.03 3.86
N ILE A 136 -10.45 3.32 3.71
CA ILE A 136 -11.71 3.90 4.21
C ILE A 136 -12.95 3.30 3.55
N VAL A 137 -12.86 2.78 2.31
CA VAL A 137 -14.00 2.18 1.62
C VAL A 137 -14.40 0.88 2.32
N ALA A 138 -13.44 0.05 2.72
CA ALA A 138 -13.71 -1.14 3.52
C ALA A 138 -14.34 -0.79 4.88
N ALA A 139 -13.86 0.28 5.52
CA ALA A 139 -14.46 0.78 6.77
C ALA A 139 -15.90 1.25 6.58
N ALA A 140 -16.20 1.96 5.49
CA ALA A 140 -17.56 2.40 5.17
C ALA A 140 -18.50 1.21 4.91
N VAL A 141 -18.06 0.24 4.11
CA VAL A 141 -18.83 -0.99 3.84
C VAL A 141 -19.12 -1.72 5.15
N ALA A 142 -18.10 -1.99 5.98
CA ALA A 142 -18.30 -2.64 7.27
C ALA A 142 -19.26 -1.85 8.18
N GLY A 143 -19.11 -0.52 8.25
CA GLY A 143 -19.99 0.36 9.04
C GLY A 143 -21.45 0.40 8.56
N LEU A 144 -21.73 -0.02 7.33
CA LEU A 144 -23.06 -0.05 6.73
C LEU A 144 -23.66 -1.47 6.68
N THR A 145 -22.85 -2.52 6.58
CA THR A 145 -23.35 -3.88 6.31
C THR A 145 -23.04 -4.89 7.41
N ASP A 146 -21.98 -4.71 8.19
CA ASP A 146 -21.62 -5.64 9.27
C ASP A 146 -22.49 -5.37 10.50
N PRO A 147 -23.29 -6.32 11.01
CA PRO A 147 -24.14 -6.11 12.18
C PRO A 147 -23.41 -5.61 13.43
N GLN A 148 -22.12 -5.89 13.58
CA GLN A 148 -21.29 -5.40 14.69
C GLN A 148 -21.16 -3.88 14.67
N TYR A 149 -21.11 -3.28 13.48
CA TYR A 149 -20.93 -1.84 13.31
C TYR A 149 -22.22 -1.15 12.88
N ALA A 150 -23.01 -1.75 11.98
CA ALA A 150 -24.20 -1.15 11.37
C ALA A 150 -25.43 -1.06 12.30
N SER A 151 -25.38 -1.61 13.52
CA SER A 151 -26.55 -1.68 14.41
C SER A 151 -26.85 -0.40 15.19
N THR A 152 -25.87 0.47 15.43
CA THR A 152 -26.06 1.74 16.16
C THR A 152 -25.36 2.89 15.45
N ALA A 153 -25.68 4.13 15.79
CA ALA A 153 -24.97 5.32 15.29
C ALA A 153 -23.71 5.66 16.13
N ASP A 154 -23.35 4.85 17.12
CA ASP A 154 -22.26 5.16 18.04
C ASP A 154 -20.91 5.12 17.33
N LEU A 155 -19.98 5.95 17.81
CA LEU A 155 -18.58 5.91 17.41
C LEU A 155 -17.97 4.56 17.83
N GLN A 156 -17.43 3.84 16.86
CA GLN A 156 -16.75 2.56 17.06
C GLN A 156 -15.45 2.54 16.26
N PHE A 157 -14.48 1.75 16.71
CA PHE A 157 -13.29 1.46 15.92
C PHE A 157 -13.63 0.39 14.88
N ILE A 158 -13.88 0.85 13.65
CA ILE A 158 -14.11 -0.01 12.49
C ILE A 158 -12.74 -0.31 11.85
N PRO A 159 -12.45 -1.56 11.48
CA PRO A 159 -11.24 -1.90 10.74
C PRO A 159 -11.06 -1.05 9.48
N ASN A 160 -9.81 -0.72 9.18
CA ASN A 160 -9.34 0.06 8.02
C ASN A 160 -9.69 1.56 8.02
N MET A 161 -10.25 2.08 9.11
CA MET A 161 -10.42 3.53 9.29
C MET A 161 -9.09 4.31 9.25
N ASP A 162 -7.96 3.65 9.47
CA ASP A 162 -6.59 4.19 9.36
C ASP A 162 -6.06 4.25 7.91
N GLY A 163 -6.78 3.68 6.95
CA GLY A 163 -6.39 3.65 5.54
C GLY A 163 -6.68 4.93 4.76
N PHE A 164 -6.23 4.97 3.52
CA PHE A 164 -6.42 6.08 2.59
C PHE A 164 -7.91 6.42 2.37
N PRO A 165 -8.29 7.72 2.29
CA PRO A 165 -7.47 8.93 2.41
C PRO A 165 -7.43 9.55 3.83
N ASN A 166 -7.94 8.83 4.83
CA ASN A 166 -7.90 9.26 6.23
C ASN A 166 -6.46 9.11 6.80
N GLY A 167 -5.76 8.07 6.38
CA GLY A 167 -4.32 7.91 6.52
C GLY A 167 -3.66 7.56 5.18
N ARG A 168 -2.48 6.95 5.21
CA ARG A 168 -1.89 6.30 4.02
C ARG A 168 -1.05 5.11 4.46
N ARG A 169 -1.54 3.90 4.20
CA ARG A 169 -0.78 2.65 4.38
C ARG A 169 -0.05 2.32 3.09
N LEU A 170 1.04 1.56 3.17
CA LEU A 170 1.82 1.19 1.98
C LEU A 170 1.05 0.19 1.09
N GLU A 171 0.15 -0.57 1.71
CA GLU A 171 -0.70 -1.59 1.10
C GLU A 171 -2.01 -1.05 0.54
N ASP A 172 -2.36 0.22 0.78
CA ASP A 172 -3.64 0.76 0.29
C ASP A 172 -3.63 0.84 -1.24
N ASP A 173 -4.66 0.29 -1.88
CA ASP A 173 -4.88 0.43 -3.32
C ASP A 173 -5.50 1.81 -3.60
N VAL A 174 -4.64 2.83 -3.53
CA VAL A 174 -5.01 4.24 -3.74
C VAL A 174 -5.74 4.41 -5.07
N THR A 175 -5.26 3.76 -6.13
CA THR A 175 -5.85 3.87 -7.46
C THR A 175 -7.30 3.40 -7.44
N ARG A 176 -7.57 2.22 -6.87
CA ARG A 176 -8.94 1.70 -6.83
C ARG A 176 -9.84 2.51 -5.91
N ILE A 177 -9.34 2.91 -4.74
CA ILE A 177 -10.10 3.74 -3.80
C ILE A 177 -10.52 5.05 -4.48
N GLU A 178 -9.60 5.71 -5.21
CA GLU A 178 -9.88 6.94 -5.94
C GLU A 178 -10.90 6.72 -7.07
N LEU A 179 -10.78 5.64 -7.84
CA LEU A 179 -11.73 5.32 -8.91
C LEU A 179 -13.13 5.03 -8.36
N GLN A 180 -13.22 4.30 -7.24
CA GLN A 180 -14.50 4.06 -6.54
C GLN A 180 -15.08 5.35 -5.97
N ALA A 181 -14.25 6.21 -5.35
CA ALA A 181 -14.67 7.52 -4.83
C ALA A 181 -15.20 8.43 -5.95
N VAL A 182 -14.49 8.50 -7.07
CA VAL A 182 -14.93 9.21 -8.28
C VAL A 182 -16.25 8.66 -8.82
N SER A 183 -16.46 7.35 -8.70
CA SER A 183 -17.74 6.71 -9.06
C SER A 183 -18.85 6.98 -8.03
N GLY A 184 -18.56 7.66 -6.92
CA GLY A 184 -19.60 8.14 -6.00
C GLY A 184 -19.88 7.21 -4.83
N VAL A 185 -18.98 6.26 -4.49
CA VAL A 185 -19.09 5.52 -3.22
C VAL A 185 -19.05 6.44 -2.00
N ALA A 186 -18.41 7.62 -2.12
CA ALA A 186 -18.40 8.64 -1.06
C ALA A 186 -19.82 9.20 -0.81
N LEU A 187 -20.59 9.42 -1.87
CA LEU A 187 -22.00 9.84 -1.79
C LEU A 187 -22.88 8.72 -1.24
N ALA A 188 -22.69 7.48 -1.73
CA ALA A 188 -23.42 6.32 -1.24
C ALA A 188 -23.18 6.09 0.26
N ALA A 189 -21.95 6.26 0.73
CA ALA A 189 -21.60 6.07 2.14
C ALA A 189 -22.43 6.96 3.08
N ILE A 190 -22.80 8.17 2.64
CA ILE A 190 -23.59 9.12 3.44
C ILE A 190 -25.10 9.01 3.21
N GLY A 191 -25.56 8.11 2.35
CA GLY A 191 -26.98 7.85 2.06
C GLY A 191 -27.49 8.42 0.74
N LEU A 192 -26.61 8.95 -0.12
CA LEU A 192 -26.94 9.35 -1.49
C LEU A 192 -26.68 8.18 -2.43
N TRP A 193 -27.67 7.29 -2.53
CA TRP A 193 -27.59 6.02 -3.25
C TRP A 193 -27.58 6.19 -4.77
N TYR A 194 -27.21 5.10 -5.47
CA TYR A 194 -27.14 5.03 -6.93
C TYR A 194 -28.53 5.03 -7.59
N ASP A 195 -28.54 5.29 -8.90
CA ASP A 195 -29.74 5.60 -9.68
C ASP A 195 -30.73 4.43 -9.77
N ASP A 196 -30.25 3.20 -9.62
CA ASP A 196 -31.04 1.97 -9.59
C ASP A 196 -31.69 1.71 -8.21
N TYR A 197 -31.42 2.54 -7.20
CA TYR A 197 -32.09 2.50 -5.89
C TYR A 197 -33.35 3.37 -5.86
N THR A 198 -34.46 2.80 -5.42
CA THR A 198 -35.68 3.58 -5.13
C THR A 198 -35.71 3.97 -3.66
N ALA A 199 -35.78 5.28 -3.38
CA ALA A 199 -35.88 5.81 -2.02
C ALA A 199 -37.01 5.13 -1.23
N GLY A 200 -36.67 4.55 -0.07
CA GLY A 200 -37.58 3.80 0.79
C GLY A 200 -37.48 2.28 0.64
N ASP A 201 -36.77 1.78 -0.37
CA ASP A 201 -36.49 0.35 -0.51
C ASP A 201 -35.61 -0.16 0.65
N PRO A 202 -35.79 -1.43 1.07
CA PRO A 202 -35.17 -1.96 2.28
C PRO A 202 -33.66 -2.18 2.17
N ASN A 203 -33.13 -2.29 0.94
CA ASN A 203 -31.70 -2.53 0.71
C ASN A 203 -31.14 -1.51 -0.29
N PRO A 204 -30.24 -0.60 0.15
CA PRO A 204 -29.57 0.35 -0.73
C PRO A 204 -28.40 -0.24 -1.52
N VAL A 205 -28.00 -1.50 -1.24
CA VAL A 205 -26.91 -2.18 -1.95
C VAL A 205 -27.46 -2.80 -3.25
N THR A 206 -27.61 -1.95 -4.24
CA THR A 206 -28.10 -2.28 -5.59
C THR A 206 -26.98 -2.79 -6.50
N GLN A 207 -27.32 -3.19 -7.74
CA GLN A 207 -26.34 -3.78 -8.66
C GLN A 207 -25.30 -2.74 -9.09
N ASP A 208 -25.68 -1.48 -9.28
CA ASP A 208 -24.73 -0.42 -9.64
C ASP A 208 -23.72 -0.18 -8.51
N LEU A 209 -24.18 -0.10 -7.25
CA LEU A 209 -23.26 0.00 -6.11
C LEU A 209 -22.36 -1.24 -6.01
N LEU A 210 -22.90 -2.45 -6.20
CA LEU A 210 -22.11 -3.68 -6.20
C LEU A 210 -21.05 -3.69 -7.30
N ASN A 211 -21.38 -3.23 -8.51
CA ASN A 211 -20.44 -3.14 -9.63
C ASN A 211 -19.24 -2.25 -9.28
N VAL A 212 -19.49 -1.12 -8.61
CA VAL A 212 -18.43 -0.21 -8.16
C VAL A 212 -17.62 -0.81 -7.01
N LEU A 213 -18.27 -1.37 -5.99
CA LEU A 213 -17.58 -1.95 -4.83
C LEU A 213 -16.72 -3.16 -5.19
N THR A 214 -17.15 -3.96 -6.16
CA THR A 214 -16.43 -5.16 -6.63
C THR A 214 -15.46 -4.88 -7.78
N TYR A 215 -15.34 -3.62 -8.20
CA TYR A 215 -14.39 -3.22 -9.23
C TYR A 215 -12.95 -3.61 -8.87
N SER A 216 -12.19 -4.04 -9.87
CA SER A 216 -10.78 -4.42 -9.75
C SER A 216 -9.97 -3.76 -10.86
N THR A 217 -8.79 -3.26 -10.50
CA THR A 217 -7.79 -2.74 -11.44
C THR A 217 -6.95 -3.88 -12.05
N GLY A 218 -7.13 -5.11 -11.59
CA GLY A 218 -6.29 -6.27 -11.92
C GLY A 218 -4.99 -6.36 -11.13
N VAL A 219 -4.68 -5.37 -10.30
CA VAL A 219 -3.50 -5.35 -9.42
C VAL A 219 -3.97 -5.41 -7.97
N GLU A 220 -4.07 -6.64 -7.45
CA GLU A 220 -4.68 -6.93 -6.14
C GLU A 220 -3.66 -7.14 -5.03
N GLU A 221 -2.41 -7.38 -5.38
CA GLU A 221 -1.34 -7.69 -4.45
C GLU A 221 -0.04 -7.01 -4.88
N ASN A 222 0.81 -6.72 -3.91
CA ASN A 222 2.15 -6.25 -4.19
C ASN A 222 3.00 -7.42 -4.69
N ASP A 223 3.92 -7.15 -5.62
CA ASP A 223 4.90 -8.12 -6.13
C ASP A 223 5.82 -8.70 -5.03
N THR A 224 5.78 -8.11 -3.82
CA THR A 224 6.61 -8.50 -2.69
C THR A 224 5.98 -8.13 -1.36
N THR A 225 6.45 -8.76 -0.30
CA THR A 225 5.97 -8.49 1.06
C THR A 225 6.63 -7.25 1.65
N PHE A 226 5.82 -6.41 2.31
CA PHE A 226 6.32 -5.34 3.16
C PHE A 226 6.79 -5.89 4.50
N ARG A 227 7.76 -5.21 5.12
CA ARG A 227 8.25 -5.55 6.45
C ARG A 227 7.29 -5.01 7.52
N SER A 228 7.11 -5.77 8.60
CA SER A 228 6.34 -5.33 9.78
C SER A 228 7.10 -4.34 10.69
N GLY A 229 8.36 -4.02 10.35
CA GLY A 229 9.21 -3.10 11.09
C GLY A 229 10.01 -2.18 10.16
N PHE A 230 10.50 -1.07 10.73
CA PHE A 230 11.23 -0.05 9.97
C PHE A 230 12.51 -0.61 9.31
N PRO A 231 12.83 -0.22 8.07
CA PRO A 231 12.01 0.58 7.15
C PRO A 231 10.95 -0.35 6.53
N TYR A 232 9.66 -0.02 6.69
CA TYR A 232 8.48 -0.85 6.34
C TYR A 232 8.34 -1.22 4.84
N VAL A 233 9.40 -1.02 4.07
CA VAL A 233 9.56 -1.36 2.66
C VAL A 233 10.36 -2.66 2.52
N GLN A 234 10.28 -3.27 1.35
CA GLN A 234 11.08 -4.44 1.05
C GLN A 234 12.59 -4.10 0.96
N LEU A 235 13.45 -5.05 1.35
CA LEU A 235 14.90 -4.91 1.14
C LEU A 235 15.26 -4.93 -0.36
N PRO A 236 16.35 -4.26 -0.78
CA PRO A 236 16.80 -4.32 -2.16
C PRO A 236 16.93 -5.76 -2.66
N TRP A 237 16.32 -6.04 -3.83
CA TRP A 237 16.43 -7.33 -4.49
C TRP A 237 17.90 -7.67 -4.81
N GLU A 238 18.26 -8.95 -4.73
CA GLU A 238 19.59 -9.41 -5.15
C GLU A 238 19.80 -9.10 -6.64
N GLY A 239 20.85 -8.33 -6.97
CA GLY A 239 21.18 -7.97 -8.36
C GLY A 239 21.55 -9.16 -9.26
N THR A 240 21.79 -10.34 -8.68
CA THR A 240 22.12 -11.61 -9.37
C THR A 240 21.05 -12.69 -9.19
N GLY A 241 19.90 -12.35 -8.60
CA GLY A 241 18.78 -13.26 -8.42
C GLY A 241 18.05 -13.58 -9.72
N LYS A 242 16.98 -14.38 -9.64
CA LYS A 242 16.13 -14.79 -10.79
C LYS A 242 15.64 -13.61 -11.65
N CYS A 243 15.44 -12.44 -11.04
CA CYS A 243 14.99 -11.21 -11.70
C CYS A 243 16.13 -10.32 -12.23
N GLY A 244 17.40 -10.62 -11.95
CA GLY A 244 18.58 -9.88 -12.44
C GLY A 244 18.95 -10.18 -13.90
N GLY A 245 18.10 -10.93 -14.61
CA GLY A 245 18.40 -11.50 -15.92
C GLY A 245 19.07 -12.87 -15.81
N ALA A 246 18.88 -13.71 -16.83
CA ALA A 246 19.62 -14.96 -16.92
C ALA A 246 21.11 -14.65 -17.05
N VAL A 247 21.94 -15.21 -16.16
CA VAL A 247 23.39 -15.23 -16.38
C VAL A 247 23.60 -15.96 -17.69
N THR A 248 23.89 -15.23 -18.76
CA THR A 248 24.31 -15.84 -20.01
C THR A 248 25.59 -16.58 -19.69
N GLN A 249 25.55 -17.92 -19.69
CA GLN A 249 26.78 -18.69 -19.78
C GLN A 249 27.48 -18.13 -21.01
N ALA A 250 28.64 -17.51 -20.81
CA ALA A 250 29.54 -17.23 -21.91
C ALA A 250 29.69 -18.57 -22.64
N LYS A 251 29.08 -18.67 -23.82
CA LYS A 251 29.07 -19.87 -24.66
C LYS A 251 30.50 -20.35 -24.67
N SER A 252 30.77 -21.53 -24.09
CA SER A 252 32.12 -22.03 -23.81
C SER A 252 33.04 -21.75 -24.99
N MET A 253 33.72 -20.61 -24.97
CA MET A 253 34.96 -20.48 -25.71
C MET A 253 35.85 -21.44 -24.97
N SER A 254 36.18 -22.54 -25.65
CA SER A 254 37.24 -23.49 -25.34
C SER A 254 37.99 -23.11 -24.08
N THR A 255 37.86 -23.94 -23.04
CA THR A 255 38.66 -23.94 -21.81
C THR A 255 39.85 -22.99 -21.93
N PRO A 256 39.84 -21.79 -21.32
CA PRO A 256 41.02 -20.96 -21.35
C PRO A 256 42.03 -21.62 -20.41
N THR A 257 42.79 -22.58 -20.95
CA THR A 257 44.13 -22.90 -20.47
C THR A 257 45.07 -21.70 -20.68
N SER A 258 44.56 -20.64 -21.30
CA SER A 258 45.25 -19.38 -21.45
C SER A 258 44.69 -18.39 -20.44
N THR A 259 45.46 -18.15 -19.39
CA THR A 259 45.62 -16.80 -18.86
C THR A 259 45.47 -15.80 -20.01
N VAL A 260 44.56 -14.83 -19.92
CA VAL A 260 44.58 -13.68 -20.83
C VAL A 260 45.85 -12.90 -20.51
N LYS A 261 46.95 -13.35 -21.14
CA LYS A 261 48.31 -12.89 -20.94
C LYS A 261 48.38 -11.48 -21.53
N GLY A 262 48.09 -10.49 -20.69
CA GLY A 262 48.11 -9.08 -21.07
C GLY A 262 47.23 -8.18 -20.21
N LEU A 263 46.20 -8.71 -19.53
CA LEU A 263 45.28 -7.88 -18.72
C LEU A 263 45.33 -8.15 -17.21
N GLY A 264 46.02 -9.20 -16.76
CA GLY A 264 46.18 -9.50 -15.33
C GLY A 264 44.90 -9.88 -14.57
N ILE A 265 43.75 -9.95 -15.25
CA ILE A 265 42.47 -10.33 -14.66
C ILE A 265 42.40 -11.86 -14.61
N ASN A 266 42.57 -12.41 -13.40
CA ASN A 266 42.42 -13.84 -13.14
C ASN A 266 41.11 -14.04 -12.37
N VAL A 267 40.26 -14.98 -12.81
CA VAL A 267 39.05 -15.32 -12.06
C VAL A 267 39.49 -15.97 -10.74
N PRO A 268 39.05 -15.49 -9.58
CA PRO A 268 39.50 -16.03 -8.30
C PRO A 268 39.09 -17.50 -8.18
N ALA A 269 39.98 -18.32 -7.59
CA ALA A 269 39.74 -19.75 -7.41
C ALA A 269 38.45 -20.04 -6.63
N VAL A 270 38.09 -19.13 -5.71
CA VAL A 270 36.82 -19.13 -4.99
C VAL A 270 36.30 -17.69 -4.93
N SER A 271 35.00 -17.51 -5.15
CA SER A 271 34.31 -16.23 -4.94
C SER A 271 33.17 -16.39 -3.94
N LEU A 272 32.89 -15.37 -3.15
CA LEU A 272 31.91 -15.40 -2.07
C LEU A 272 31.15 -14.07 -1.98
N VAL A 273 29.86 -14.19 -1.71
CA VAL A 273 28.93 -13.07 -1.45
C VAL A 273 28.13 -13.38 -0.18
N ALA A 274 27.78 -12.35 0.58
CA ALA A 274 26.97 -12.47 1.80
C ALA A 274 25.65 -11.73 1.61
N ALA A 275 24.54 -12.39 1.92
CA ALA A 275 23.21 -11.79 1.91
C ALA A 275 22.34 -12.37 3.05
N PRO A 276 21.64 -11.51 3.82
CA PRO A 276 21.71 -10.05 3.81
C PRO A 276 23.04 -9.53 4.38
N ASN A 277 23.49 -8.36 3.94
CA ASN A 277 24.62 -7.64 4.53
C ASN A 277 24.43 -6.12 4.31
N PRO A 278 24.12 -5.32 5.36
CA PRO A 278 24.13 -5.67 6.79
C PRO A 278 23.09 -6.72 7.22
N PHE A 279 23.32 -7.39 8.35
CA PHE A 279 22.44 -8.44 8.89
C PHE A 279 22.15 -8.26 10.39
N VAL A 280 21.02 -8.83 10.87
CA VAL A 280 20.58 -8.73 12.28
C VAL A 280 20.88 -10.02 13.05
N SER A 281 20.23 -11.14 12.69
CA SER A 281 20.40 -12.44 13.36
C SER A 281 21.37 -13.36 12.62
N SER A 282 21.22 -13.50 11.31
CA SER A 282 22.09 -14.33 10.47
C SER A 282 22.34 -13.73 9.09
N THR A 283 23.43 -14.17 8.46
CA THR A 283 23.73 -13.92 7.04
C THR A 283 24.11 -15.21 6.35
N THR A 284 23.71 -15.38 5.10
CA THR A 284 24.08 -16.56 4.31
C THR A 284 25.20 -16.19 3.36
N PHE A 285 26.32 -16.91 3.48
CA PHE A 285 27.42 -16.83 2.54
C PHE A 285 27.20 -17.80 1.39
N THR A 286 27.01 -17.28 0.18
CA THR A 286 27.00 -18.08 -1.04
C THR A 286 28.37 -17.98 -1.70
N TYR A 287 29.01 -19.11 -1.95
CA TYR A 287 30.33 -19.16 -2.54
C TYR A 287 30.42 -20.14 -3.71
N THR A 288 31.27 -19.79 -4.70
CA THR A 288 31.50 -20.57 -5.90
C THR A 288 32.97 -20.97 -5.97
N VAL A 289 33.21 -22.28 -5.99
CA VAL A 289 34.54 -22.88 -6.15
C VAL A 289 34.76 -23.12 -7.65
N ASN A 290 35.64 -22.33 -8.25
CA ASN A 290 35.99 -22.43 -9.67
C ASN A 290 37.10 -23.45 -9.91
N THR A 291 38.01 -23.60 -8.96
CA THR A 291 39.11 -24.58 -9.00
C THR A 291 39.01 -25.50 -7.79
N PRO A 292 38.89 -26.83 -7.97
CA PRO A 292 38.88 -27.78 -6.86
C PRO A 292 40.13 -27.64 -5.99
N GLY A 293 39.97 -27.80 -4.68
CA GLY A 293 41.08 -27.72 -3.72
C GLY A 293 40.60 -27.41 -2.31
N GLN A 294 41.56 -27.15 -1.42
CA GLN A 294 41.26 -26.80 -0.03
C GLN A 294 40.66 -25.39 0.03
N VAL A 295 39.46 -25.27 0.61
CA VAL A 295 38.75 -24.00 0.77
C VAL A 295 38.52 -23.73 2.25
N GLY A 296 38.92 -22.55 2.69
CA GLY A 296 38.68 -22.02 4.03
C GLY A 296 37.82 -20.76 3.97
N ILE A 297 36.79 -20.67 4.81
CA ILE A 297 35.99 -19.45 5.01
C ILE A 297 36.02 -19.14 6.50
N TYR A 298 36.64 -18.01 6.84
CA TYR A 298 36.92 -17.61 8.21
C TYR A 298 36.36 -16.22 8.48
N VAL A 299 35.74 -16.03 9.64
CA VAL A 299 35.19 -14.74 10.06
C VAL A 299 36.06 -14.16 11.16
N TYR A 300 36.49 -12.91 11.01
CA TYR A 300 37.31 -12.18 11.97
C TYR A 300 36.59 -10.93 12.48
N ASP A 301 36.93 -10.47 13.68
CA ASP A 301 36.56 -9.15 14.15
C ASP A 301 37.56 -8.07 13.68
N MET A 302 37.28 -6.80 14.01
CA MET A 302 38.15 -5.67 13.66
C MET A 302 39.52 -5.69 14.37
N GLN A 303 39.68 -6.49 15.43
CA GLN A 303 40.95 -6.73 16.10
C GLN A 303 41.74 -7.88 15.44
N GLY A 304 41.20 -8.52 14.40
CA GLY A 304 41.80 -9.65 13.71
C GLY A 304 41.67 -10.98 14.45
N ARG A 305 40.83 -11.06 15.48
CA ARG A 305 40.57 -12.31 16.20
C ARG A 305 39.61 -13.17 15.38
N LEU A 306 39.93 -14.46 15.26
CA LEU A 306 39.06 -15.43 14.60
C LEU A 306 37.79 -15.62 15.44
N VAL A 307 36.65 -15.27 14.86
CA VAL A 307 35.32 -15.34 15.48
C VAL A 307 34.71 -16.72 15.26
N THR A 308 34.77 -17.23 14.02
CA THR A 308 34.30 -18.56 13.65
C THR A 308 34.92 -19.03 12.33
N THR A 309 34.96 -20.35 12.15
CA THR A 309 35.29 -21.02 10.89
C THR A 309 34.01 -21.59 10.30
N LEU A 310 33.65 -21.16 9.10
CA LEU A 310 32.44 -21.60 8.41
C LEU A 310 32.70 -22.81 7.51
N VAL A 311 33.87 -22.84 6.87
CA VAL A 311 34.32 -23.92 5.98
C VAL A 311 35.83 -24.08 6.14
N ASP A 312 36.31 -25.32 6.20
CA ASP A 312 37.74 -25.65 6.13
C ASP A 312 37.91 -27.10 5.65
N GLN A 313 37.77 -27.32 4.33
CA GLN A 313 37.81 -28.66 3.75
C GLN A 313 38.17 -28.65 2.25
N ASP A 314 38.48 -29.82 1.71
CA ASP A 314 38.63 -30.03 0.27
C ASP A 314 37.27 -29.97 -0.43
N MET A 315 37.15 -29.07 -1.40
CA MET A 315 35.91 -28.81 -2.12
C MET A 315 36.09 -29.10 -3.61
N LYS A 316 35.04 -29.69 -4.21
CA LYS A 316 34.93 -29.82 -5.67
C LYS A 316 34.46 -28.49 -6.28
N ALA A 317 34.62 -28.35 -7.59
CA ALA A 317 34.05 -27.22 -8.30
C ALA A 317 32.53 -27.25 -8.19
N GLY A 318 31.92 -26.11 -7.83
CA GLY A 318 30.49 -26.03 -7.55
C GLY A 318 30.11 -24.76 -6.81
N ARG A 319 28.80 -24.54 -6.67
CA ARG A 319 28.20 -23.46 -5.88
C ARG A 319 27.64 -24.02 -4.58
N TYR A 320 27.94 -23.34 -3.48
CA TYR A 320 27.64 -23.80 -2.12
C TYR A 320 27.13 -22.63 -1.28
N GLN A 321 26.49 -22.98 -0.16
CA GLN A 321 25.96 -22.02 0.81
C GLN A 321 26.34 -22.45 2.22
N VAL A 322 26.66 -21.47 3.06
CA VAL A 322 26.85 -21.66 4.50
C VAL A 322 26.22 -20.49 5.25
N GLU A 323 25.37 -20.80 6.22
CA GLU A 323 24.76 -19.78 7.08
C GLU A 323 25.70 -19.44 8.23
N TRP A 324 25.77 -18.16 8.57
CA TRP A 324 26.40 -17.68 9.78
C TRP A 324 25.37 -17.02 10.69
N ILE A 325 25.10 -17.69 11.81
CA ILE A 325 24.25 -17.19 12.88
C ILE A 325 25.10 -16.31 13.80
N GLY A 326 24.73 -15.04 13.89
CA GLY A 326 25.43 -14.00 14.61
C GLY A 326 24.71 -13.51 15.86
N GLU A 327 23.60 -14.11 16.30
CA GLU A 327 22.75 -13.61 17.40
C GLU A 327 23.55 -13.24 18.66
N ASP A 328 24.47 -14.11 19.11
CA ASP A 328 25.30 -13.88 20.32
C ASP A 328 26.52 -12.98 20.10
N ARG A 329 26.64 -12.34 18.94
CA ARG A 329 27.82 -11.51 18.58
C ARG A 329 27.53 -10.02 18.73
N PRO A 330 28.48 -9.19 19.19
CA PRO A 330 28.28 -7.74 19.25
C PRO A 330 27.93 -7.15 17.88
N GLU A 331 27.16 -6.05 17.88
CA GLU A 331 27.00 -5.21 16.69
C GLU A 331 28.37 -4.69 16.24
N GLY A 332 28.61 -4.62 14.93
CA GLY A 332 29.89 -4.16 14.42
C GLY A 332 30.30 -4.73 13.07
N ILE A 333 31.54 -4.44 12.70
CA ILE A 333 32.14 -4.88 11.45
C ILE A 333 32.91 -6.18 11.68
N TYR A 334 32.68 -7.13 10.79
CA TYR A 334 33.39 -8.40 10.70
C TYR A 334 34.04 -8.52 9.33
N LEU A 335 35.21 -9.15 9.26
CA LEU A 335 35.90 -9.43 8.02
C LEU A 335 35.81 -10.93 7.73
N THR A 336 35.13 -11.30 6.66
CA THR A 336 35.09 -12.69 6.20
C THR A 336 36.16 -12.90 5.14
N GLN A 337 37.11 -13.78 5.39
CA GLN A 337 38.16 -14.14 4.45
C GLN A 337 37.88 -15.49 3.80
N VAL A 338 38.13 -15.55 2.49
CA VAL A 338 38.12 -16.77 1.71
C VAL A 338 39.55 -17.15 1.39
N VAL A 339 39.93 -18.36 1.75
CA VAL A 339 41.25 -18.94 1.52
C VAL A 339 41.10 -20.11 0.56
N SER A 340 41.96 -20.17 -0.45
CA SER A 340 42.06 -21.32 -1.36
C SER A 340 43.51 -21.79 -1.41
N ASN A 341 43.74 -23.07 -1.11
CA ASN A 341 45.07 -23.70 -1.05
C ASN A 341 46.08 -22.85 -0.24
N GLY A 342 45.66 -22.38 0.93
CA GLY A 342 46.48 -21.59 1.86
C GLY A 342 46.70 -20.12 1.47
N LYS A 343 46.08 -19.62 0.40
CA LYS A 343 46.16 -18.20 -0.01
C LYS A 343 44.81 -17.51 0.13
N VAL A 344 44.80 -16.32 0.74
CA VAL A 344 43.60 -15.47 0.76
C VAL A 344 43.29 -15.03 -0.67
N VAL A 345 42.10 -15.38 -1.17
CA VAL A 345 41.64 -15.06 -2.53
C VAL A 345 40.61 -13.93 -2.55
N GLN A 346 39.87 -13.75 -1.46
CA GLN A 346 38.89 -12.68 -1.32
C GLN A 346 38.67 -12.35 0.15
N SER A 347 38.37 -11.09 0.44
CA SER A 347 37.87 -10.64 1.74
C SER A 347 36.61 -9.83 1.53
N ILE A 348 35.59 -10.06 2.34
CA ILE A 348 34.36 -9.25 2.34
C ILE A 348 34.10 -8.67 3.72
N LYS A 349 33.55 -7.45 3.72
CA LYS A 349 33.12 -6.76 4.94
C LYS A 349 31.68 -7.16 5.25
N SER A 350 31.45 -7.78 6.40
CA SER A 350 30.13 -8.16 6.92
C SER A 350 29.77 -7.22 8.07
N VAL A 351 28.58 -6.61 8.04
CA VAL A 351 28.15 -5.64 9.05
C VAL A 351 26.97 -6.21 9.84
N LYS A 352 27.14 -6.42 11.15
CA LYS A 352 26.03 -6.78 12.04
C LYS A 352 25.38 -5.51 12.58
N THR A 353 24.07 -5.41 12.46
CA THR A 353 23.23 -4.32 12.98
C THR A 353 22.20 -4.85 13.97
N LYS A 354 21.59 -3.91 14.70
CA LYS A 354 20.55 -4.17 15.69
C LYS A 354 19.25 -4.73 15.11
#